data_AF-L1PQE3-F1
#
_entry.id   AF-L1PQE3-F1
#
_cell.length_a   1.000
_cell.length_b   1.000
_cell.length_c   1.000
_cell.angle_alpha   90.00
_cell.angle_beta   90.00
_cell.angle_gamma   90.00
#
_symmetry.space_group_name_H-M   'P 1'
#
loop_
_entity.id
_entity.type
_entity.pdbx_description
1 polymer ?
#
loop_
_entity_poly.entity_id
_entity_poly.type
_entity_poly.pdbx_seq_one_letter_code
_entity_poly.pdbx_strand_id
1 'polypeptide(L)'
;MSQLSGGTFAIDQIDYITENDPLVAAAVAFEVFAFDKSMRMRGIDLYRVENDKIQEVWLFSEHIDEEDAFWTEALRLSNQQK
;
A
#
# COMPACT_ATOMS: atom_id res chain seq x y z
N MET A 1 3.81 -5.04 6.32
CA MET A 1 3.78 -3.64 5.84
C MET A 1 4.47 -2.72 6.85
N SER A 2 3.78 -2.10 7.81
CA SER A 2 4.34 -1.03 8.67
C SER A 2 5.65 -1.36 9.41
N GLN A 3 5.76 -2.52 10.06
CA GLN A 3 7.00 -2.90 10.75
C GLN A 3 8.12 -3.30 9.77
N LEU A 4 7.76 -3.89 8.63
CA LEU A 4 8.71 -4.29 7.58
C LEU A 4 9.26 -3.09 6.81
N SER A 5 8.49 -2.01 6.68
CA SER A 5 8.93 -0.78 6.03
C SER A 5 9.78 0.11 6.93
N GLY A 6 10.00 -0.24 8.20
CA GLY A 6 10.71 0.64 9.14
C GLY A 6 10.08 2.04 9.29
N GLY A 7 8.79 2.17 8.98
CA GLY A 7 8.06 3.44 8.99
C GLY A 7 8.22 4.30 7.73
N THR A 8 8.88 3.84 6.67
CA THR A 8 9.07 4.62 5.44
C THR A 8 7.94 4.46 4.42
N PHE A 9 6.97 3.56 4.67
CA PHE A 9 5.86 3.39 3.73
C PHE A 9 5.00 4.65 3.76
N ALA A 10 4.88 5.32 2.62
CA ALA A 10 4.18 6.58 2.50
C ALA A 10 3.31 6.60 1.25
N ILE A 11 2.10 7.16 1.39
CA ILE A 11 1.34 7.68 0.25
C ILE A 11 1.90 9.07 0.00
N ASP A 12 2.57 9.25 -1.13
CA ASP A 12 3.27 10.49 -1.42
C ASP A 12 2.43 11.44 -2.29
N GLN A 13 1.45 10.89 -3.03
CA GLN A 13 0.52 11.64 -3.85
C GLN A 13 -0.87 10.98 -3.87
N ILE A 14 -1.91 11.81 -3.86
CA ILE A 14 -3.30 11.40 -4.13
C ILE A 14 -3.72 12.14 -5.39
N ASP A 15 -4.02 11.41 -6.46
CA ASP A 15 -4.42 11.98 -7.75
C ASP A 15 -5.86 12.47 -7.69
N TYR A 16 -6.77 11.62 -7.23
CA TYR A 16 -8.16 11.96 -7.00
C TYR A 16 -8.81 11.02 -5.99
N ILE A 17 -9.91 11.49 -5.43
CA ILE A 17 -10.84 10.71 -4.61
C ILE A 17 -12.21 10.80 -5.26
N THR A 18 -12.88 9.66 -5.41
CA THR A 18 -14.24 9.58 -5.95
C THR A 18 -15.08 8.63 -5.11
N GLU A 19 -16.38 8.88 -5.06
CA GLU A 19 -17.31 8.10 -4.25
C GLU A 19 -18.50 7.57 -5.07
N ASN A 20 -19.00 6.41 -4.66
CA ASN A 20 -20.26 5.83 -5.07
C ASN A 20 -20.76 4.96 -3.92
N ASP A 21 -21.57 5.55 -3.03
CA ASP A 21 -22.02 4.97 -1.75
C ASP A 21 -22.38 3.47 -1.85
N PRO A 22 -21.78 2.58 -1.02
CA PRO A 22 -20.89 2.82 0.13
C PRO A 22 -19.39 2.83 -0.20
N LEU A 23 -19.02 2.98 -1.47
CA LEU A 23 -17.64 2.84 -1.91
C LEU A 23 -16.94 4.19 -2.09
N VAL A 24 -15.69 4.27 -1.62
CA VAL A 24 -14.78 5.38 -1.86
C VAL A 24 -13.52 4.83 -2.51
N ALA A 25 -13.13 5.39 -3.65
CA ALA A 25 -11.88 5.04 -4.33
C ALA A 25 -10.90 6.21 -4.28
N ALA A 26 -9.66 5.94 -3.91
CA ALA A 26 -8.55 6.88 -3.97
C ALA A 26 -7.50 6.37 -4.94
N ALA A 27 -7.19 7.15 -5.99
CA ALA A 27 -6.04 6.88 -6.85
C ALA A 27 -4.80 7.50 -6.18
N VAL A 28 -3.81 6.67 -5.85
CA VAL A 28 -2.66 7.04 -5.04
C VAL A 28 -1.35 6.68 -5.74
N ALA A 29 -0.29 7.42 -5.44
CA ALA A 29 1.06 6.94 -5.57
C ALA A 29 1.61 6.67 -4.16
N PHE A 30 2.33 5.55 -4.02
CA PHE A 30 2.94 5.16 -2.77
C PHE A 30 4.38 4.72 -2.98
N GLU A 31 5.18 4.89 -1.95
CA GLU A 31 6.59 4.51 -1.93
C GLU A 31 7.00 3.87 -0.60
N VAL A 32 8.04 3.05 -0.68
CA VAL A 32 8.64 2.39 0.48
C VAL A 32 10.13 2.21 0.26
N PHE A 33 10.90 2.36 1.33
CA PHE A 33 12.32 2.06 1.41
C PHE A 33 12.58 1.08 2.55
N ALA A 34 12.93 -0.17 2.22
CA ALA A 34 13.22 -1.19 3.22
C ALA A 34 14.40 -2.03 2.76
N PHE A 35 15.31 -2.35 3.69
CA PHE A 35 16.46 -3.24 3.45
C PHE A 35 17.30 -2.84 2.21
N ASP A 36 17.64 -1.55 2.10
CA ASP A 36 18.38 -0.95 0.97
C ASP A 36 17.70 -1.10 -0.40
N LYS A 37 16.40 -1.40 -0.42
CA LYS A 37 15.56 -1.44 -1.63
C LYS A 37 14.46 -0.40 -1.52
N SER A 38 14.12 0.19 -2.66
CA SER A 38 12.98 1.09 -2.80
C SER A 38 11.98 0.54 -3.80
N MET A 39 10.72 0.82 -3.57
CA MET A 39 9.63 0.60 -4.51
C MET A 39 8.74 1.83 -4.53
N ARG A 40 8.29 2.23 -5.71
CA ARG A 40 7.35 3.33 -5.91
C ARG A 40 6.44 2.99 -7.07
N MET A 41 5.13 3.05 -6.87
CA MET A 41 4.16 2.80 -7.92
C MET A 41 2.82 3.48 -7.63
N ARG A 42 1.94 3.47 -8.63
CA ARG A 42 0.56 3.92 -8.47
C ARG A 42 -0.35 2.76 -8.07
N GLY A 43 -1.50 3.11 -7.54
CA GLY A 43 -2.52 2.16 -7.14
C GLY A 43 -3.89 2.80 -6.95
N ILE A 44 -4.88 1.96 -6.68
CA ILE A 44 -6.20 2.37 -6.23
C ILE A 44 -6.46 1.70 -4.89
N ASP A 45 -6.78 2.51 -3.89
CA ASP A 45 -7.34 2.01 -2.64
C ASP A 45 -8.86 2.15 -2.71
N LEU A 46 -9.56 1.02 -2.62
CA LEU A 46 -11.02 0.98 -2.54
C LEU A 46 -11.45 0.71 -1.10
N TYR A 47 -12.33 1.55 -0.60
CA TYR A 47 -12.86 1.47 0.75
C TYR A 47 -14.37 1.24 0.68
N ARG A 48 -14.88 0.34 1.52
CA ARG A 48 -16.31 0.32 1.86
C ARG A 48 -16.50 1.08 3.17
N VAL A 49 -17.25 2.17 3.14
CA VAL A 49 -17.49 3.06 4.29
C VAL A 49 -18.96 3.01 4.66
N GLU A 50 -19.24 2.60 5.90
CA GLU A 50 -20.60 2.55 6.46
C GLU A 50 -20.55 2.99 7.92
N ASN A 51 -21.56 3.74 8.36
CA ASN A 51 -21.65 4.28 9.73
C ASN A 51 -20.39 5.03 10.15
N ASP A 52 -19.89 5.91 9.26
CA ASP A 52 -18.67 6.72 9.46
C ASP A 52 -17.39 5.91 9.74
N LYS A 53 -17.35 4.65 9.28
CA LYS A 53 -16.21 3.75 9.49
C LYS A 53 -15.86 3.00 8.21
N ILE A 54 -14.56 2.82 7.98
CA ILE A 54 -14.05 1.90 6.96
C ILE A 54 -14.33 0.47 7.44
N GLN A 55 -15.13 -0.26 6.69
CA GLN A 55 -15.51 -1.64 6.96
C GLN A 55 -14.58 -2.62 6.23
N GLU A 56 -14.23 -2.30 4.99
CA GLU A 56 -13.38 -3.12 4.12
C GLU A 56 -12.42 -2.25 3.31
N VAL A 57 -11.28 -2.85 2.96
CA VAL A 57 -10.23 -2.24 2.16
C VAL A 57 -9.77 -3.24 1.10
N TRP A 58 -9.69 -2.79 -0.15
CA TRP A 58 -9.04 -3.50 -1.23
C TRP A 58 -7.96 -2.61 -1.83
N LEU A 59 -6.76 -3.17 -1.97
CA LEU A 59 -5.60 -2.48 -2.50
C LEU A 59 -5.32 -3.02 -3.91
N PHE A 60 -5.18 -2.12 -4.86
CA PHE A 60 -4.81 -2.42 -6.24
C PHE A 60 -3.51 -1.70 -6.54
N SER A 61 -2.51 -2.45 -7.00
CA SER A 61 -1.20 -1.92 -7.34
C SER A 61 -0.98 -2.04 -8.84
N GLU A 62 -0.36 -1.02 -9.45
CA GLU A 62 -0.06 -0.99 -10.90
C GLU A 62 0.80 -2.20 -11.33
N HIS A 63 1.72 -2.63 -10.45
CA HIS A 63 2.62 -3.77 -10.64
C HIS A 63 2.60 -4.67 -9.39
N ILE A 64 1.51 -5.42 -9.20
CA ILE A 64 1.32 -6.28 -8.01
C ILE A 64 2.41 -7.36 -7.87
N ASP A 65 2.97 -7.83 -8.99
CA ASP A 65 4.08 -8.78 -9.01
C ASP A 65 5.39 -8.19 -8.49
N GLU A 66 5.67 -6.92 -8.81
CA GLU A 66 6.80 -6.18 -8.24
C GLU A 66 6.63 -5.97 -6.72
N GLU A 67 5.40 -5.65 -6.31
CA GLU A 67 5.06 -5.49 -4.90
C GLU A 67 5.20 -6.81 -4.10
N ASP A 68 4.67 -7.91 -4.62
CA ASP A 68 4.79 -9.23 -4.00
C ASP A 68 6.26 -9.65 -3.85
N ALA A 69 7.07 -9.42 -4.89
CA ALA A 69 8.50 -9.70 -4.86
C ALA A 69 9.22 -8.85 -3.81
N PHE A 70 8.89 -7.56 -3.71
CA PHE A 70 9.45 -6.64 -2.72
C PHE A 70 9.16 -7.12 -1.29
N TRP A 71 7.89 -7.42 -0.98
CA TRP A 71 7.49 -7.83 0.38
C TRP A 71 8.00 -9.22 0.76
N THR A 72 8.05 -10.15 -0.19
CA THR A 72 8.62 -11.49 0.03
C THR A 72 10.10 -11.39 0.42
N GLU A 73 10.87 -10.57 -0.30
CA GLU A 73 12.28 -10.37 -0.02
C GLU A 73 12.51 -9.60 1.30
N ALA A 74 11.72 -8.55 1.56
CA ALA A 74 11.77 -7.81 2.81
C ALA A 74 11.52 -8.72 4.02
N LEU A 75 10.53 -9.62 3.92
CA LEU A 75 10.24 -10.60 4.96
C LEU A 75 11.40 -11.60 5.15
N ARG A 76 11.98 -12.08 4.05
CA ARG A 76 13.14 -12.98 4.08
C ARG A 76 14.32 -12.35 4.82
N LEU A 77 14.65 -11.11 4.49
CA LEU A 77 15.75 -10.35 5.12
C LEU A 77 15.48 -10.06 6.60
N SER A 78 14.25 -9.67 6.95
CA SER A 78 13.84 -9.44 8.35
C SER A 78 14.04 -10.69 9.21
N ASN A 79 13.72 -11.88 8.68
CA ASN A 79 13.86 -13.13 9.43
C ASN A 79 15.31 -13.59 9.60
N GLN A 80 16.24 -13.16 8.73
CA GLN A 80 17.67 -13.47 8.87
C GLN A 80 18.39 -12.60 9.93
N GLN A 81 17.78 -11.48 10.32
CA GLN A 81 18.32 -10.55 11.32
C GLN A 81 17.83 -10.87 12.75
N LYS A 82 16.97 -11.88 12.93
CA LYS A 82 16.47 -12.38 14.22
C LYS A 82 17.28 -13.59 14.68
#